data_AF-A0A852MK87-F1
#
_entry.id   AF-A0A852MK87-F1
#
_cell.length_a   1.000
_cell.length_b   1.000
_cell.length_c   1.000
_cell.angle_alpha   90.00
_cell.angle_beta   90.00
_cell.angle_gamma   90.00
#
_symmetry.space_group_name_H-M   'P 1'
#
loop_
_entity.id
_entity.type
_entity.pdbx_description
1 polymer ?
#
loop_
_entity_poly.entity_id
_entity_poly.type
_entity_poly.pdbx_seq_one_letter_code
_entity_poly.pdbx_strand_id
1 'polypeptide(L)'
;QGPGKIWPNSVSCVGTETLFSTCKAKHRGHGWCHHGREAGVVCADNSEGDRIRLVDYSNRCAGRVEVLHNMEWGTVCDDNWDLLDAEVVCRQLDCGRALSAPGSAQFGRGNGIIWMDETNCTGKENMLSTCHTHLWGINNCYHGEDAGVVCS
;
A
#
# COMPACT_ATOMS: atom_id res chain seq x y z
N GLN A 1 -7.65 18.42 9.76
CA GLN A 1 -8.57 18.94 10.80
C GLN A 1 -9.94 18.38 10.52
N GLY A 2 -10.39 17.41 11.32
CA GLY A 2 -11.69 16.79 11.11
C GLY A 2 -12.82 17.69 11.64
N PRO A 3 -13.94 17.87 10.91
CA PRO A 3 -15.09 18.59 11.43
C PRO A 3 -15.81 17.70 12.45
N GLY A 4 -15.75 18.04 13.75
CA GLY A 4 -16.47 17.27 14.77
C GLY A 4 -16.11 17.57 16.22
N LYS A 5 -16.99 17.14 17.14
CA LYS A 5 -16.78 17.27 18.58
C LYS A 5 -15.72 16.27 19.04
N ILE A 6 -14.68 16.74 19.72
CA ILE A 6 -13.57 15.90 20.17
C ILE A 6 -13.94 15.20 21.48
N TRP A 7 -13.84 13.88 21.50
CA TRP A 7 -14.05 12.98 22.63
C TRP A 7 -13.08 11.78 22.48
N PRO A 8 -12.67 11.06 23.53
CA PRO A 8 -12.20 11.43 24.88
C PRO A 8 -10.72 11.88 24.89
N ASN A 9 -10.21 12.31 26.05
CA ASN A 9 -8.77 12.48 26.27
C ASN A 9 -8.20 11.41 27.21
N SER A 10 -6.89 11.17 27.11
CA SER A 10 -6.15 10.24 27.98
C SER A 10 -6.82 8.86 28.09
N VAL A 11 -7.20 8.27 26.96
CA VAL A 11 -7.73 6.90 26.91
C VAL A 11 -6.64 5.94 27.36
N SER A 12 -6.95 5.10 28.35
CA SER A 12 -6.07 4.06 28.89
C SER A 12 -6.84 2.74 28.87
N CYS A 13 -6.41 1.83 28.00
CA CYS A 13 -6.91 0.47 27.93
C CYS A 13 -6.00 -0.47 28.74
N VAL A 14 -6.55 -1.56 29.26
CA VAL A 14 -5.83 -2.67 29.90
C VAL A 14 -5.26 -3.63 28.85
N GLY A 15 -5.87 -3.69 27.66
CA GLY A 15 -5.49 -4.53 26.53
C GLY A 15 -6.34 -5.80 26.37
N THR A 16 -7.35 -5.99 27.23
CA THR A 16 -8.30 -7.12 27.15
C THR A 16 -9.72 -6.67 26.78
N GLU A 17 -9.93 -5.36 26.65
CA GLU A 17 -11.17 -4.77 26.18
C GLU A 17 -11.49 -5.21 24.75
N THR A 18 -12.74 -5.59 24.50
CA THR A 18 -13.23 -5.96 23.16
C THR A 18 -13.73 -4.76 22.35
N LEU A 19 -13.92 -3.60 22.99
CA LEU A 19 -14.42 -2.38 22.38
C LEU A 19 -13.62 -1.18 22.90
N PHE A 20 -13.24 -0.25 22.03
CA PHE A 20 -12.49 0.95 22.43
C PHE A 20 -13.27 1.83 23.43
N SER A 21 -14.60 1.81 23.36
CA SER A 21 -15.48 2.56 24.27
C SER A 21 -15.49 2.03 25.71
N THR A 22 -15.00 0.81 25.96
CA THR A 22 -14.92 0.26 27.32
C THR A 22 -13.60 0.59 28.02
N CYS A 23 -12.62 1.14 27.30
CA CYS A 23 -11.37 1.62 27.89
C CYS A 23 -11.64 2.78 28.86
N LYS A 24 -10.81 2.87 29.91
CA LYS A 24 -10.92 3.99 30.86
C LYS A 24 -10.52 5.28 30.16
N ALA A 25 -11.48 6.17 30.02
CA ALA A 25 -11.26 7.50 29.48
C ALA A 25 -11.61 8.54 30.54
N LYS A 26 -10.86 9.64 30.59
CA LYS A 26 -11.25 10.78 31.41
C LYS A 26 -12.42 11.48 30.69
N HIS A 27 -13.63 11.43 31.25
CA HIS A 27 -14.75 12.22 30.76
C HIS A 27 -15.24 13.24 31.79
N ARG A 28 -15.46 14.46 31.26
CA ARG A 28 -16.05 15.67 31.84
C ARG A 28 -15.18 16.45 32.83
N GLY A 29 -14.57 17.51 32.30
CA GLY A 29 -14.04 18.64 33.07
C GLY A 29 -12.76 19.20 32.44
N HIS A 30 -12.89 20.15 31.51
CA HIS A 30 -11.82 21.06 31.07
C HIS A 30 -10.49 20.44 30.59
N GLY A 31 -10.54 19.61 29.54
CA GLY A 31 -9.35 19.30 28.74
C GLY A 31 -9.63 19.64 27.28
N TRP A 32 -9.21 20.82 26.83
CA TRP A 32 -9.32 21.23 25.43
C TRP A 32 -8.35 20.40 24.59
N CYS A 33 -8.79 19.26 24.08
CA CYS A 33 -8.14 18.68 22.92
C CYS A 33 -8.39 19.62 21.75
N HIS A 34 -7.31 20.13 21.16
CA HIS A 34 -7.39 20.95 19.96
C HIS A 34 -7.28 20.04 18.73
N HIS A 35 -7.91 20.45 17.63
CA HIS A 35 -7.65 19.83 16.34
C HIS A 35 -6.14 19.94 16.01
N GLY A 36 -5.55 18.88 15.46
CA GLY A 36 -4.10 18.74 15.24
C GLY A 36 -3.38 17.81 16.22
N ARG A 37 -4.11 17.16 17.15
CA ARG A 37 -3.59 16.10 18.03
C ARG A 37 -4.46 14.84 17.98
N GLU A 38 -5.13 14.62 16.86
CA GLU A 38 -5.92 13.42 16.65
C GLU A 38 -5.01 12.18 16.69
N ALA A 39 -5.37 11.21 17.54
CA ALA A 39 -4.68 9.92 17.59
C ALA A 39 -5.12 9.08 16.39
N GLY A 40 -4.16 8.56 15.64
CA GLY A 40 -4.36 7.54 14.61
C GLY A 40 -3.82 6.20 15.09
N VAL A 41 -4.38 5.11 14.56
CA VAL A 41 -3.84 3.76 14.74
C VAL A 41 -3.54 3.17 13.37
N VAL A 42 -2.43 2.44 13.28
CA VAL A 42 -2.14 1.54 12.17
C VAL A 42 -2.24 0.14 12.73
N CYS A 43 -3.26 -0.60 12.32
CA CYS A 43 -3.40 -2.00 12.70
C CYS A 43 -2.48 -2.85 11.82
N ALA A 44 -1.87 -3.88 12.40
CA ALA A 44 -1.44 -5.02 11.60
C ALA A 44 -2.72 -5.65 11.06
N ASP A 45 -2.92 -5.55 9.75
CA ASP A 45 -4.06 -6.21 9.14
C ASP A 45 -3.79 -7.71 9.19
N ASN A 46 -4.75 -8.51 9.67
CA ASN A 46 -4.70 -9.96 9.51
C ASN A 46 -5.03 -10.39 8.07
N SER A 47 -5.28 -9.41 7.19
CA SER A 47 -5.07 -9.55 5.77
C SER A 47 -3.56 -9.73 5.55
N GLU A 48 -3.09 -10.95 5.34
CA GLU A 48 -1.86 -11.19 4.57
C GLU A 48 -2.06 -10.73 3.11
N GLY A 49 -2.44 -9.46 2.92
CA GLY A 49 -2.49 -8.82 1.63
C GLY A 49 -1.24 -7.98 1.52
N ASP A 50 -0.30 -8.42 0.69
CA ASP A 50 0.87 -7.62 0.36
C ASP A 50 0.41 -6.22 -0.07
N ARG A 51 0.99 -5.20 0.56
CA ARG A 51 0.62 -3.81 0.30
C ARG A 51 1.38 -3.32 -0.91
N ILE A 52 0.76 -2.47 -1.71
CA ILE A 52 1.41 -1.83 -2.85
C ILE A 52 1.54 -0.32 -2.63
N ARG A 53 2.58 0.28 -3.21
CA ARG A 53 2.77 1.73 -3.30
C ARG A 53 3.37 2.12 -4.64
N LEU A 54 3.10 3.34 -5.07
CA LEU A 54 3.75 3.96 -6.22
C LEU A 54 4.78 4.99 -5.74
N VAL A 55 5.99 4.91 -6.27
CA VAL A 55 7.13 5.74 -5.86
C VAL A 55 7.68 6.54 -7.05
N ASP A 56 8.37 7.64 -6.76
CA ASP A 56 9.12 8.47 -7.70
C ASP A 56 8.28 9.14 -8.81
N TYR A 57 7.08 9.60 -8.43
CA TYR A 57 6.28 10.50 -9.25
C TYR A 57 5.47 11.49 -8.39
N SER A 58 5.10 12.63 -8.97
CA SER A 58 4.36 13.69 -8.26
C SER A 58 2.88 13.37 -8.03
N ASN A 59 2.31 12.43 -8.78
CA ASN A 59 0.92 11.98 -8.65
C ASN A 59 0.86 10.65 -7.89
N ARG A 60 -0.13 10.47 -7.02
CA ARG A 60 -0.40 9.22 -6.28
C ARG A 60 -0.75 8.03 -7.18
N CYS A 61 -1.15 8.29 -8.43
CA CYS A 61 -1.68 7.30 -9.39
C CYS A 61 -0.73 7.02 -10.56
N ALA A 62 0.55 7.34 -10.42
CA ALA A 62 1.59 6.92 -11.35
C ALA A 62 2.92 6.77 -10.59
N GLY A 63 3.81 5.90 -11.07
CA GLY A 63 5.11 5.68 -10.45
C GLY A 63 5.61 4.24 -10.59
N ARG A 64 6.81 3.98 -10.05
CA ARG A 64 7.35 2.63 -9.90
C ARG A 64 6.51 1.84 -8.91
N VAL A 65 6.21 0.59 -9.25
CA VAL A 65 5.44 -0.31 -8.37
C VAL A 65 6.38 -0.93 -7.35
N GLU A 66 6.04 -0.79 -6.07
CA GLU A 66 6.70 -1.50 -4.98
C GLU A 66 5.68 -2.26 -4.15
N VAL A 67 6.07 -3.46 -3.71
CA VAL A 67 5.24 -4.40 -2.96
C VAL A 67 5.89 -4.67 -1.60
N LEU A 68 5.08 -4.66 -0.54
CA LEU A 68 5.50 -5.01 0.81
C LEU A 68 5.22 -6.49 1.03
N HIS A 69 6.28 -7.29 1.11
CA HIS A 69 6.22 -8.72 1.39
C HIS A 69 7.25 -9.06 2.46
N ASN A 70 6.91 -9.95 3.39
CA ASN A 70 7.76 -10.28 4.55
C ASN A 70 8.30 -9.05 5.31
N MET A 71 7.46 -8.00 5.44
CA MET A 71 7.77 -6.72 6.09
C MET A 71 8.87 -5.89 5.41
N GLU A 72 9.27 -6.22 4.17
CA GLU A 72 10.26 -5.47 3.40
C GLU A 72 9.67 -5.02 2.05
N TRP A 73 9.94 -3.77 1.69
CA TRP A 73 9.55 -3.23 0.39
C TRP A 73 10.52 -3.71 -0.69
N GLY A 74 9.98 -4.21 -1.78
CA GLY A 74 10.75 -4.57 -2.98
C GLY A 74 10.03 -4.13 -4.25
N THR A 75 10.75 -4.18 -5.37
CA THR A 75 10.23 -3.79 -6.68
C THR A 75 9.62 -4.97 -7.43
N VAL A 76 9.02 -4.68 -8.58
CA VAL A 76 8.44 -5.65 -9.52
C VAL A 76 9.24 -5.59 -10.81
N CYS A 77 9.63 -6.74 -11.38
CA CYS A 77 10.29 -6.80 -12.68
C CYS A 77 9.30 -6.55 -13.83
N ASP A 78 9.78 -5.98 -14.94
CA ASP A 78 8.99 -5.68 -16.13
C ASP A 78 8.86 -6.86 -17.12
N ASP A 79 9.49 -8.01 -16.83
CA ASP A 79 9.29 -9.25 -17.58
C ASP A 79 7.82 -9.71 -17.49
N ASN A 80 7.17 -9.81 -18.66
CA ASN A 80 5.73 -9.99 -18.87
C ASN A 80 4.80 -8.90 -18.29
N TRP A 81 5.34 -7.79 -17.80
CA TRP A 81 4.54 -6.71 -17.24
C TRP A 81 3.68 -6.02 -18.29
N ASP A 82 2.36 -6.10 -18.14
CA ASP A 82 1.40 -5.61 -19.13
C ASP A 82 0.27 -4.76 -18.55
N LEU A 83 -0.66 -4.35 -19.43
CA LEU A 83 -1.80 -3.52 -19.05
C LEU A 83 -2.79 -4.20 -18.10
N LEU A 84 -2.88 -5.53 -18.09
CA LEU A 84 -3.73 -6.27 -17.16
C LEU A 84 -3.13 -6.27 -15.76
N ASP A 85 -1.80 -6.37 -15.64
CA ASP A 85 -1.11 -6.20 -14.36
C ASP A 85 -1.30 -4.79 -13.81
N ALA A 86 -1.10 -3.79 -14.67
CA ALA A 86 -1.34 -2.38 -14.31
C ALA A 86 -2.81 -2.12 -13.91
N GLU A 87 -3.78 -2.79 -14.54
CA GLU A 87 -5.20 -2.65 -14.19
C GLU A 87 -5.48 -3.15 -12.77
N VAL A 88 -4.84 -4.24 -12.36
CA VAL A 88 -4.92 -4.74 -10.98
C VAL A 88 -4.33 -3.72 -10.01
N VAL A 89 -3.15 -3.17 -10.31
CA VAL A 89 -2.50 -2.14 -9.47
C VAL A 89 -3.37 -0.88 -9.34
N CYS A 90 -3.84 -0.33 -10.47
CA CYS A 90 -4.65 0.88 -10.49
C CYS A 90 -5.97 0.71 -9.74
N ARG A 91 -6.60 -0.45 -9.86
CA ARG A 91 -7.81 -0.78 -9.11
C ARG A 91 -7.53 -0.99 -7.62
N GLN A 92 -6.47 -1.71 -7.26
CA GLN A 92 -6.08 -1.95 -5.88
C GLN A 92 -5.75 -0.63 -5.13
N LEU A 93 -5.24 0.39 -5.84
CA LEU A 93 -4.95 1.72 -5.30
C LEU A 93 -6.12 2.72 -5.37
N ASP A 94 -7.28 2.32 -5.91
CA ASP A 94 -8.41 3.22 -6.16
C ASP A 94 -8.01 4.47 -6.99
N CYS A 95 -7.29 4.20 -8.08
CA CYS A 95 -6.79 5.16 -9.06
C CYS A 95 -7.49 5.03 -10.43
N GLY A 96 -8.62 4.32 -10.49
CA GLY A 96 -9.36 4.09 -11.73
C GLY A 96 -8.70 3.04 -12.61
N ARG A 97 -8.60 3.32 -13.93
CA ARG A 97 -8.12 2.36 -14.93
C ARG A 97 -6.64 2.54 -15.25
N ALA A 98 -6.00 1.47 -15.70
CA ALA A 98 -4.66 1.55 -16.26
C ALA A 98 -4.64 2.29 -17.60
N LEU A 99 -3.74 3.27 -17.70
CA LEU A 99 -3.44 3.98 -18.94
C LEU A 99 -2.16 3.43 -19.59
N SER A 100 -1.19 2.99 -18.79
CA SER A 100 0.05 2.37 -19.27
C SER A 100 0.73 1.52 -18.21
N ALA A 101 1.50 0.53 -18.66
CA ALA A 101 2.36 -0.35 -17.87
C ALA A 101 3.84 -0.16 -18.27
N PRO A 102 4.48 0.96 -17.91
CA PRO A 102 5.87 1.22 -18.29
C PRO A 102 6.84 0.30 -17.56
N GLY A 103 7.80 -0.25 -18.30
CA GLY A 103 8.95 -0.98 -17.75
C GLY A 103 10.22 -0.14 -17.74
N SER A 104 11.36 -0.83 -17.73
CA SER A 104 12.71 -0.31 -17.94
C SER A 104 13.06 0.84 -16.98
N ALA A 105 12.56 0.77 -15.74
CA ALA A 105 12.74 1.77 -14.71
C ALA A 105 12.41 3.21 -15.19
N GLN A 106 11.33 3.38 -15.96
CA GLN A 106 10.92 4.69 -16.49
C GLN A 106 10.67 5.73 -15.38
N PHE A 107 10.23 5.29 -14.19
CA PHE A 107 10.07 6.13 -13.00
C PHE A 107 11.32 6.14 -12.09
N GLY A 108 12.47 5.73 -12.62
CA GLY A 108 13.70 5.57 -11.87
C GLY A 108 13.83 4.17 -11.28
N ARG A 109 15.08 3.81 -11.00
CA ARG A 109 15.48 2.52 -10.43
C ARG A 109 15.17 2.50 -8.93
N GLY A 110 14.58 1.41 -8.47
CA GLY A 110 14.50 1.09 -7.06
C GLY A 110 15.83 0.56 -6.52
N ASN A 111 15.74 -0.07 -5.35
CA ASN A 111 16.86 -0.69 -4.66
C ASN A 111 16.36 -1.90 -3.86
N GLY A 112 17.30 -2.74 -3.44
CA GLY A 112 17.01 -3.87 -2.57
C GLY A 112 16.51 -5.09 -3.34
N ILE A 113 15.48 -5.74 -2.79
CA ILE A 113 14.93 -6.97 -3.35
C ILE A 113 13.91 -6.68 -4.46
N ILE A 114 13.92 -7.52 -5.49
CA ILE A 114 12.86 -7.59 -6.51
C ILE A 114 11.95 -8.75 -6.09
N TRP A 115 10.73 -8.44 -5.67
CA TRP A 115 9.84 -9.44 -5.10
C TRP A 115 9.12 -10.26 -6.14
N MET A 116 8.69 -9.64 -7.24
CA MET A 116 7.82 -10.25 -8.23
C MET A 116 8.49 -10.21 -9.61
N ASP A 117 8.33 -11.29 -10.34
CA ASP A 117 8.91 -11.53 -11.66
C ASP A 117 7.95 -12.40 -12.49
N GLU A 118 7.98 -12.24 -13.81
CA GLU A 118 7.07 -12.92 -14.75
C GLU A 118 5.60 -12.79 -14.30
N THR A 119 5.22 -11.57 -13.92
CA THR A 119 3.88 -11.30 -13.40
C THR A 119 2.86 -11.43 -14.54
N ASN A 120 1.77 -12.15 -14.28
CA ASN A 120 0.77 -12.44 -15.29
C ASN A 120 -0.63 -12.47 -14.66
N CYS A 121 -1.22 -11.29 -14.53
CA CYS A 121 -2.57 -11.09 -14.07
C CYS A 121 -3.59 -11.33 -15.20
N THR A 122 -4.78 -11.79 -14.83
CA THR A 122 -5.96 -11.83 -15.72
C THR A 122 -6.69 -10.48 -15.80
N GLY A 123 -6.30 -9.51 -14.97
CA GLY A 123 -6.94 -8.20 -14.83
C GLY A 123 -8.13 -8.21 -13.88
N LYS A 124 -8.44 -9.35 -13.25
CA LYS A 124 -9.61 -9.54 -12.37
C LYS A 124 -9.24 -9.72 -10.91
N GLU A 125 -7.97 -9.90 -10.61
CA GLU A 125 -7.38 -10.04 -9.30
C GLU A 125 -7.57 -8.79 -8.45
N ASN A 126 -7.99 -8.94 -7.20
CA ASN A 126 -8.18 -7.80 -6.31
C ASN A 126 -6.86 -7.23 -5.79
N MET A 127 -5.79 -8.03 -5.82
CA MET A 127 -4.46 -7.69 -5.33
C MET A 127 -3.40 -8.21 -6.29
N LEU A 128 -2.36 -7.42 -6.51
CA LEU A 128 -1.23 -7.81 -7.37
C LEU A 128 -0.59 -9.12 -6.91
N SER A 129 -0.46 -9.34 -5.60
CA SER A 129 0.10 -10.55 -5.01
C SER A 129 -0.68 -11.83 -5.29
N THR A 130 -1.92 -11.73 -5.77
CA THR A 130 -2.75 -12.89 -6.14
C THR A 130 -2.63 -13.26 -7.61
N CYS A 131 -1.91 -12.48 -8.42
CA CYS A 131 -1.61 -12.82 -9.80
C CYS A 131 -0.63 -13.99 -9.87
N HIS A 132 -0.61 -14.68 -11.02
CA HIS A 132 0.44 -15.65 -11.26
C HIS A 132 1.79 -14.92 -11.39
N THR A 133 2.81 -15.46 -10.75
CA THR A 133 4.18 -14.95 -10.78
C THR A 133 5.13 -16.12 -10.51
N HIS A 134 6.41 -15.93 -10.79
CA HIS A 134 7.46 -16.79 -10.26
C HIS A 134 7.48 -16.81 -8.72
N LEU A 135 8.32 -17.68 -8.15
CA LEU A 135 8.50 -17.71 -6.71
C LEU A 135 9.01 -16.34 -6.22
N TRP A 136 8.38 -15.81 -5.18
CA TRP A 136 8.71 -14.50 -4.62
C TRP A 136 10.21 -14.38 -4.29
N GLY A 137 10.82 -13.28 -4.73
CA GLY A 137 12.24 -13.01 -4.52
C GLY A 137 13.19 -13.81 -5.41
N ILE A 138 12.69 -14.69 -6.28
CA ILE A 138 13.48 -15.40 -7.29
C ILE A 138 13.22 -14.78 -8.66
N ASN A 139 14.24 -14.14 -9.21
CA ASN A 139 14.21 -13.45 -10.50
C ASN A 139 15.62 -13.39 -11.11
N ASN A 140 15.70 -13.07 -12.39
CA ASN A 140 16.95 -12.77 -13.09
C ASN A 140 17.08 -11.28 -13.46
N CYS A 141 16.25 -10.43 -12.86
CA CYS A 141 16.16 -9.02 -13.20
C CYS A 141 17.16 -8.18 -12.41
N TYR A 142 17.41 -6.97 -12.89
CA TYR A 142 18.10 -5.91 -12.16
C TYR A 142 17.21 -4.65 -12.12
N HIS A 143 17.49 -3.68 -11.25
CA HIS A 143 16.63 -2.49 -11.12
C HIS A 143 16.55 -1.58 -12.36
N GLY A 144 17.21 -1.91 -13.47
CA GLY A 144 16.91 -1.29 -14.76
C GLY A 144 15.62 -1.80 -15.39
N GLU A 145 15.05 -2.88 -14.87
CA GLU A 145 13.84 -3.58 -15.31
C GLU A 145 12.67 -3.33 -14.32
N ASP A 146 12.78 -2.35 -13.42
CA ASP A 146 11.69 -2.09 -12.47
C ASP A 146 10.44 -1.57 -13.21
N ALA A 147 9.32 -2.21 -12.93
CA ALA A 147 8.03 -1.92 -13.50
C ALA A 147 7.34 -0.71 -12.84
N GLY A 148 6.50 -0.03 -13.61
CA GLY A 148 5.71 1.11 -13.20
C GLY A 148 4.29 1.06 -13.76
N VAL A 149 3.47 2.02 -13.33
CA VAL A 149 2.10 2.21 -13.84
C VAL A 149 1.79 3.68 -14.03
N VAL A 150 0.81 3.95 -14.91
CA VAL A 150 0.07 5.21 -14.97
C VAL A 150 -1.41 4.87 -14.99
N CYS A 151 -2.17 5.44 -14.06
CA CYS A 151 -3.62 5.30 -13.98
C CYS A 151 -4.35 6.61 -14.35
N SER A 152 -5.69 6.54 -14.45
CA SER A 152 -6.58 7.66 -14.80
C SER A 152 -6.73 8.76 -13.76
#